data_AF-A0A519CJG6-F1
#
_entry.id   AF-A0A519CJG6-F1
#
_cell.length_a   1.000
_cell.length_b   1.000
_cell.length_c   1.000
_cell.angle_alpha   90.00
_cell.angle_beta   90.00
_cell.angle_gamma   90.00
#
_symmetry.space_group_name_H-M   'P 1'
#
loop_
_entity.id
_entity.type
_entity.pdbx_description
1 polymer ?
#
loop_
_entity_poly.entity_id
_entity_poly.type
_entity_poly.pdbx_seq_one_letter_code
_entity_poly.pdbx_strand_id
1 'polypeptide(L)'
;MSDDSRTESKRRKLPQLVLRALIDGGKTIDEEVSSQNLRNIPVGAHDQIQHQSKSIWHSKPEIDAYVREKLDISDAEWNTSDSNRPSFWFTYVAQEISKLRKDGTITDWNPELRTGIWRLTHLKGIESSEPIVQINNSDIDSSNSNSKRFFIALGPWSNWEHTLNNPPFRWGVNPSSASNVGVFNALRHGDIVYYYANQDNPRQFSKRGLFGVGKVTRIYDEEHERYWPDEKLKDEVIYKHRFEIESLKLVKTDSELLPWIDGLPFTKGLNRVANEETLKQLIDNTEKIWNI
;
A
#
# COMPACT_ATOMS: atom_id res chain seq x y z
N MET A 1 -3.70 -33.40 4.59
CA MET A 1 -4.46 -32.31 5.26
C MET A 1 -5.93 -32.59 5.06
N SER A 2 -6.75 -32.48 6.11
CA SER A 2 -8.21 -32.56 5.96
C SER A 2 -8.74 -31.38 5.16
N ASP A 3 -9.85 -31.53 4.44
CA ASP A 3 -10.50 -30.44 3.69
C ASP A 3 -10.89 -29.25 4.59
N ASP A 4 -11.18 -29.52 5.87
CA ASP A 4 -11.41 -28.49 6.90
C ASP A 4 -10.19 -27.60 7.12
N SER A 5 -8.99 -28.19 7.17
CA SER A 5 -7.74 -27.46 7.37
C SER A 5 -7.43 -26.57 6.17
N ARG A 6 -7.77 -27.01 4.95
CA ARG A 6 -7.58 -26.22 3.72
C ARG A 6 -8.56 -25.06 3.63
N THR A 7 -9.84 -25.30 3.92
CA THR A 7 -10.89 -24.27 3.89
C THR A 7 -10.63 -23.18 4.93
N GLU A 8 -10.30 -23.56 6.16
CA GLU A 8 -9.99 -22.59 7.22
C GLU A 8 -8.73 -21.78 6.93
N SER A 9 -7.71 -22.41 6.33
CA SER A 9 -6.50 -21.69 5.86
C SER A 9 -6.82 -20.64 4.79
N LYS A 10 -7.74 -20.92 3.85
CA LYS A 10 -8.18 -19.94 2.85
C LYS A 10 -8.98 -18.80 3.51
N ARG A 11 -9.88 -19.12 4.45
CA ARG A 11 -10.71 -18.13 5.16
C ARG A 11 -9.89 -17.10 5.93
N ARG A 12 -8.80 -17.52 6.57
CA ARG A 12 -7.89 -16.63 7.31
C ARG A 12 -7.23 -15.55 6.44
N LYS A 13 -7.07 -15.79 5.14
CA LYS A 13 -6.48 -14.84 4.19
C LYS A 13 -7.50 -13.85 3.62
N LEU A 14 -8.80 -14.14 3.76
CA LEU A 14 -9.87 -13.39 3.13
C LEU A 14 -9.93 -11.90 3.52
N PRO A 15 -9.75 -11.51 4.80
CA PRO A 15 -9.72 -10.09 5.17
C PRO A 15 -8.61 -9.31 4.45
N GLN A 16 -7.42 -9.90 4.33
CA GLN A 16 -6.28 -9.28 3.67
C GLN A 16 -6.49 -9.15 2.15
N LEU A 17 -7.07 -10.18 1.52
CA LEU A 17 -7.32 -10.17 0.07
C LEU A 17 -8.44 -9.21 -0.32
N VAL A 18 -9.52 -9.13 0.47
CA VAL A 18 -10.59 -8.14 0.24
C VAL A 18 -10.04 -6.73 0.35
N LEU A 19 -9.24 -6.45 1.39
CA LEU A 19 -8.61 -5.15 1.53
C LEU A 19 -7.62 -4.86 0.39
N ARG A 20 -6.85 -5.87 -0.06
CA ARG A 20 -5.91 -5.71 -1.16
C ARG A 20 -6.62 -5.39 -2.48
N ALA A 21 -7.74 -6.05 -2.77
CA ALA A 21 -8.56 -5.76 -3.94
C ALA A 21 -9.00 -4.29 -3.97
N LEU A 22 -9.36 -3.72 -2.82
CA LEU A 22 -9.73 -2.31 -2.66
C LEU A 22 -8.55 -1.33 -2.80
N ILE A 23 -7.31 -1.80 -2.63
CA ILE A 23 -6.08 -0.98 -2.71
C ILE A 23 -5.51 -0.99 -4.12
N ASP A 24 -5.66 -2.09 -4.87
CA ASP A 24 -5.00 -2.31 -6.17
C ASP A 24 -5.58 -1.44 -7.33
N GLY A 25 -6.30 -0.37 -7.00
CA GLY A 25 -6.91 0.55 -7.96
C GLY A 25 -8.27 0.06 -8.43
N GLY A 26 -9.26 0.95 -8.44
CA GLY A 26 -10.62 0.64 -8.88
C GLY A 26 -10.90 1.14 -10.29
N LYS A 27 -12.18 1.21 -10.60
CA LYS A 27 -12.72 1.81 -11.82
C LYS A 27 -13.46 3.10 -11.50
N THR A 28 -13.72 3.90 -12.54
CA THR A 28 -14.71 4.98 -12.44
C THR A 28 -16.11 4.39 -12.32
N ILE A 29 -17.08 5.20 -11.88
CA ILE A 29 -18.48 4.74 -11.87
C ILE A 29 -18.96 4.41 -13.29
N ASP A 30 -18.55 5.17 -14.31
CA ASP A 30 -18.94 4.93 -15.69
C ASP A 30 -18.39 3.59 -16.23
N GLU A 31 -17.15 3.26 -15.85
CA GLU A 31 -16.53 1.96 -16.17
C GLU A 31 -17.21 0.80 -15.41
N GLU A 32 -17.64 1.01 -14.17
CA GLU A 32 -18.43 0.00 -13.42
C GLU A 32 -19.80 -0.24 -14.07
N VAL A 33 -20.51 0.83 -14.45
CA VAL A 33 -21.78 0.76 -15.18
C VAL A 33 -21.60 -0.01 -16.49
N SER A 34 -20.53 0.30 -17.22
CA SER A 34 -20.25 -0.30 -18.53
C SER A 34 -19.80 -1.76 -18.44
N SER A 35 -18.99 -2.11 -17.43
CA SER A 35 -18.40 -3.45 -17.31
C SER A 35 -19.36 -4.51 -16.76
N GLN A 36 -20.37 -4.12 -15.99
CA GLN A 36 -21.23 -5.08 -15.30
C GLN A 36 -22.64 -5.22 -15.88
N ASN A 37 -22.95 -4.58 -17.01
CA ASN A 37 -24.32 -4.46 -17.52
C ASN A 37 -25.31 -4.00 -16.43
N LEU A 38 -24.84 -3.26 -15.42
CA LEU A 38 -25.64 -2.73 -14.33
C LEU A 38 -26.41 -1.52 -14.87
N ARG A 39 -27.44 -1.78 -15.67
CA ARG A 39 -28.17 -0.77 -16.45
C ARG A 39 -28.89 0.30 -15.61
N ASN A 40 -28.85 0.23 -14.29
CA ASN A 40 -29.53 1.17 -13.41
C ASN A 40 -28.79 1.31 -12.07
N ILE A 41 -27.48 1.60 -12.09
CA ILE A 41 -26.83 2.01 -10.83
C ILE A 41 -27.48 3.35 -10.42
N PRO A 42 -28.07 3.43 -9.22
CA PRO A 42 -28.64 4.68 -8.72
C PRO A 42 -27.60 5.80 -8.70
N VAL A 43 -28.07 7.04 -8.80
CA VAL A 43 -27.20 8.21 -8.62
C VAL A 43 -26.51 8.11 -7.26
N GLY A 44 -25.22 8.44 -7.23
CA GLY A 44 -24.43 8.41 -6.00
C GLY A 44 -24.98 9.37 -4.96
N ALA A 45 -24.63 9.13 -3.70
CA ALA A 45 -24.92 10.08 -2.65
C ALA A 45 -24.21 11.42 -2.92
N HIS A 46 -24.78 12.52 -2.44
CA HIS A 46 -24.35 13.88 -2.78
C HIS A 46 -22.84 14.13 -2.51
N ASP A 47 -22.33 13.56 -1.43
CA ASP A 47 -20.92 13.62 -0.99
C ASP A 47 -20.00 12.66 -1.76
N GLN A 48 -20.56 11.73 -2.54
CA GLN A 48 -19.85 10.73 -3.33
C GLN A 48 -19.74 11.10 -4.81
N ILE A 49 -20.71 11.83 -5.37
CA ILE A 49 -20.74 12.24 -6.79
C ILE A 49 -19.44 12.94 -7.22
N GLN A 50 -18.85 13.76 -6.34
CA GLN A 50 -17.57 14.45 -6.62
C GLN A 50 -16.40 13.50 -6.91
N HIS A 51 -16.52 12.22 -6.56
CA HIS A 51 -15.51 11.19 -6.80
C HIS A 51 -15.88 10.25 -7.95
N GLN A 52 -17.00 10.46 -8.66
CA GLN A 52 -17.51 9.52 -9.67
C GLN A 52 -16.52 9.21 -10.80
N SER A 53 -15.75 10.22 -11.20
CA SER A 53 -14.77 10.16 -12.29
C SER A 53 -13.41 9.63 -11.83
N LYS A 54 -13.26 9.35 -10.54
CA LYS A 54 -12.03 8.78 -9.99
C LYS A 54 -12.08 7.26 -10.11
N SER A 55 -10.99 6.65 -10.54
CA SER A 55 -10.89 5.20 -10.70
C SER A 55 -10.67 4.49 -9.35
N ILE A 56 -11.54 4.72 -8.39
CA ILE A 56 -11.38 4.25 -7.00
C ILE A 56 -12.57 3.41 -6.53
N TRP A 57 -13.51 3.14 -7.44
CA TRP A 57 -14.72 2.40 -7.15
C TRP A 57 -14.52 0.93 -7.49
N HIS A 58 -15.00 0.09 -6.61
CA HIS A 58 -14.96 -1.36 -6.77
C HIS A 58 -16.35 -1.90 -6.57
N SER A 59 -16.65 -2.98 -7.27
CA SER A 59 -17.93 -3.66 -7.16
C SER A 59 -17.80 -5.04 -6.53
N LYS A 60 -18.92 -5.57 -6.02
CA LYS A 60 -18.97 -6.92 -5.45
C LYS A 60 -18.45 -7.99 -6.41
N PRO A 61 -18.89 -8.05 -7.69
CA PRO A 61 -18.43 -9.10 -8.58
C PRO A 61 -16.94 -9.03 -8.88
N GLU A 62 -16.37 -7.82 -8.94
CA GLU A 62 -14.93 -7.61 -9.14
C GLU A 62 -14.11 -8.15 -7.96
N ILE A 63 -14.48 -7.79 -6.73
CA ILE A 63 -13.79 -8.28 -5.53
C ILE A 63 -13.96 -9.79 -5.37
N ASP A 64 -15.14 -10.31 -5.69
CA ASP A 64 -15.39 -11.75 -5.70
C ASP A 64 -14.46 -12.48 -6.67
N ALA A 65 -14.31 -11.97 -7.90
CA ALA A 65 -13.40 -12.52 -8.89
C ALA A 65 -11.94 -12.47 -8.42
N TYR A 66 -11.50 -11.34 -7.86
CA TYR A 66 -10.15 -11.19 -7.33
C TYR A 66 -9.86 -12.19 -6.21
N VAL A 67 -10.74 -12.28 -5.20
CA VAL A 67 -10.57 -13.20 -4.07
C VAL A 67 -10.55 -14.64 -4.54
N ARG A 68 -11.44 -14.98 -5.48
CA ARG A 68 -11.54 -16.32 -6.06
C ARG A 68 -10.25 -16.73 -6.76
N GLU A 69 -9.70 -15.85 -7.59
CA GLU A 69 -8.43 -16.06 -8.29
C GLU A 69 -7.28 -16.26 -7.30
N LYS A 70 -7.13 -15.34 -6.32
CA LYS A 70 -6.00 -15.37 -5.37
C LYS A 70 -6.03 -16.53 -4.38
N LEU A 71 -7.20 -17.09 -4.10
CA LEU A 71 -7.36 -18.25 -3.23
C LEU A 71 -7.40 -19.58 -3.98
N ASP A 72 -7.26 -19.56 -5.32
CA ASP A 72 -7.38 -20.74 -6.17
C ASP A 72 -8.65 -21.55 -5.84
N ILE A 73 -9.80 -20.85 -5.91
CA ILE A 73 -11.12 -21.41 -5.62
C ILE A 73 -11.83 -21.72 -6.96
N SER A 74 -12.13 -23.00 -7.18
CA SER A 74 -12.88 -23.44 -8.35
C SER A 74 -14.33 -22.94 -8.35
N ASP A 75 -15.01 -22.96 -9.51
CA ASP A 75 -16.45 -22.61 -9.60
C ASP A 75 -17.31 -23.45 -8.67
N ALA A 76 -17.04 -24.76 -8.63
CA ALA A 76 -17.76 -25.69 -7.78
C ALA A 76 -17.54 -25.33 -6.30
N GLU A 77 -16.30 -25.06 -5.92
CA GLU A 77 -15.97 -24.64 -4.55
C GLU A 77 -16.59 -23.27 -4.22
N TRP A 78 -16.66 -22.32 -5.15
CA TRP A 78 -17.23 -20.99 -4.94
C TRP A 78 -18.74 -21.04 -4.63
N ASN A 79 -19.47 -21.90 -5.35
CA ASN A 79 -20.93 -21.94 -5.39
C ASN A 79 -21.57 -23.07 -4.55
N THR A 80 -20.80 -23.81 -3.76
CA THR A 80 -21.33 -24.89 -2.91
C THR A 80 -21.34 -24.45 -1.44
N SER A 81 -22.27 -24.95 -0.63
CA SER A 81 -22.13 -24.98 0.82
C SER A 81 -22.16 -26.44 1.27
N ASP A 82 -21.45 -26.77 2.34
CA ASP A 82 -21.39 -28.14 2.86
C ASP A 82 -21.37 -28.12 4.40
N SER A 83 -21.29 -29.31 5.01
CA SER A 83 -21.27 -29.46 6.47
C SER A 83 -20.06 -28.77 7.14
N ASN A 84 -18.99 -28.56 6.38
CA ASN A 84 -17.73 -28.00 6.86
C ASN A 84 -17.65 -26.48 6.56
N ARG A 85 -18.47 -26.01 5.62
CA ARG A 85 -18.60 -24.62 5.21
C ARG A 85 -20.08 -24.25 5.02
N PRO A 86 -20.74 -23.72 6.06
CA PRO A 86 -22.18 -23.46 6.06
C PRO A 86 -22.60 -22.27 5.18
N SER A 87 -21.67 -21.63 4.46
CA SER A 87 -21.94 -20.47 3.62
C SER A 87 -21.08 -20.49 2.37
N PHE A 88 -21.56 -19.85 1.32
CA PHE A 88 -20.81 -19.70 0.08
C PHE A 88 -19.62 -18.74 0.25
N TRP A 89 -18.60 -18.85 -0.61
CA TRP A 89 -17.43 -17.97 -0.54
C TRP A 89 -17.80 -16.50 -0.73
N PHE A 90 -18.74 -16.18 -1.62
CA PHE A 90 -19.22 -14.82 -1.81
C PHE A 90 -19.89 -14.24 -0.54
N THR A 91 -20.43 -15.09 0.34
CA THR A 91 -21.00 -14.68 1.64
C THR A 91 -19.88 -14.25 2.59
N TYR A 92 -18.76 -14.97 2.64
CA TYR A 92 -17.61 -14.56 3.45
C TYR A 92 -17.01 -13.24 2.96
N VAL A 93 -16.93 -13.03 1.64
CA VAL A 93 -16.52 -11.72 1.09
C VAL A 93 -17.48 -10.62 1.53
N ALA A 94 -18.80 -10.85 1.45
CA ALA A 94 -19.79 -9.87 1.89
C ALA A 94 -19.68 -9.56 3.40
N GLN A 95 -19.30 -10.54 4.22
CA GLN A 95 -19.06 -10.34 5.65
C GLN A 95 -17.84 -9.44 5.90
N GLU A 96 -16.72 -9.65 5.20
CA GLU A 96 -15.55 -8.77 5.34
C GLU A 96 -15.83 -7.35 4.85
N ILE A 97 -16.52 -7.19 3.71
CA ILE A 97 -16.98 -5.88 3.24
C ILE A 97 -17.87 -5.20 4.29
N SER A 98 -18.75 -5.96 4.95
CA SER A 98 -19.61 -5.42 6.01
C SER A 98 -18.83 -4.96 7.24
N LYS A 99 -17.71 -5.62 7.58
CA LYS A 99 -16.81 -5.17 8.65
C LYS A 99 -16.12 -3.86 8.28
N LEU A 100 -15.55 -3.78 7.08
CA LEU A 100 -14.89 -2.57 6.56
C LEU A 100 -15.85 -1.38 6.44
N ARG A 101 -17.14 -1.66 6.15
CA ARG A 101 -18.17 -0.62 6.18
C ARG A 101 -18.43 -0.14 7.60
N LYS A 102 -18.54 -1.07 8.55
CA LYS A 102 -18.84 -0.76 9.96
C LYS A 102 -17.73 0.03 10.64
N ASP A 103 -16.47 -0.23 10.29
CA ASP A 103 -15.32 0.49 10.84
C ASP A 103 -14.99 1.80 10.10
N GLY A 104 -15.71 2.10 9.01
CA GLY A 104 -15.57 3.32 8.23
C GLY A 104 -14.40 3.33 7.25
N THR A 105 -13.77 2.18 6.99
CA THR A 105 -12.68 2.05 6.00
C THR A 105 -13.16 2.19 4.56
N ILE A 106 -14.41 1.79 4.29
CA ILE A 106 -15.07 1.98 2.98
C ILE A 106 -16.35 2.80 3.12
N THR A 107 -16.76 3.43 2.02
CA THR A 107 -18.11 3.97 1.83
C THR A 107 -18.72 3.44 0.56
N ASP A 108 -20.04 3.28 0.56
CA ASP A 108 -20.81 2.89 -0.61
C ASP A 108 -21.02 4.10 -1.54
N TRP A 109 -21.15 3.83 -2.83
CA TRP A 109 -21.53 4.83 -3.83
C TRP A 109 -22.86 5.50 -3.49
N ASN A 110 -23.83 4.69 -3.03
CA ASN A 110 -25.06 5.17 -2.43
C ASN A 110 -25.37 4.32 -1.17
N PRO A 111 -25.08 4.84 0.04
CA PRO A 111 -25.29 4.12 1.30
C PRO A 111 -26.74 3.73 1.57
N GLU A 112 -27.71 4.49 1.05
CA GLU A 112 -29.14 4.21 1.23
C GLU A 112 -29.59 3.01 0.39
N LEU A 113 -29.02 2.86 -0.81
CA LEU A 113 -29.43 1.86 -1.79
C LEU A 113 -28.52 0.62 -1.85
N ARG A 114 -27.40 0.63 -1.11
CA ARG A 114 -26.42 -0.47 -1.01
C ARG A 114 -26.13 -1.11 -2.37
N THR A 115 -25.66 -0.28 -3.29
CA THR A 115 -25.48 -0.60 -4.72
C THR A 115 -24.50 -1.73 -5.01
N GLY A 116 -23.78 -2.22 -4.00
CA GLY A 116 -22.72 -3.20 -4.22
C GLY A 116 -21.44 -2.57 -4.76
N ILE A 117 -21.33 -1.24 -4.71
CA ILE A 117 -20.20 -0.45 -5.20
C ILE A 117 -19.67 0.41 -4.07
N TRP A 118 -18.37 0.38 -3.86
CA TRP A 118 -17.71 1.04 -2.74
C TRP A 118 -16.34 1.54 -3.13
N ARG A 119 -15.86 2.51 -2.38
CA ARG A 119 -14.48 2.99 -2.42
C ARG A 119 -13.90 3.02 -1.02
N LEU A 120 -12.58 3.09 -0.94
CA LEU A 120 -11.91 3.46 0.29
C LEU A 120 -12.21 4.93 0.63
N THR A 121 -12.62 5.19 1.87
CA THR A 121 -12.82 6.55 2.41
C THR A 121 -11.52 7.05 3.00
N HIS A 122 -11.10 6.38 4.07
CA HIS A 122 -9.92 6.66 4.84
C HIS A 122 -9.47 5.30 5.38
N LEU A 123 -8.40 4.74 4.83
CA LEU A 123 -7.57 3.89 5.65
C LEU A 123 -7.04 4.81 6.75
N LYS A 124 -7.06 4.41 8.03
CA LYS A 124 -6.30 5.15 9.06
C LYS A 124 -4.86 5.35 8.54
N GLY A 125 -4.57 6.53 7.99
CA GLY A 125 -3.27 6.87 7.38
C GLY A 125 -3.03 6.54 5.89
N ILE A 126 -4.04 6.34 5.03
CA ILE A 126 -3.81 6.37 3.56
C ILE A 126 -4.95 7.10 2.84
N GLU A 127 -4.62 8.20 2.16
CA GLU A 127 -5.48 8.82 1.16
C GLU A 127 -5.54 7.94 -0.09
N SER A 128 -6.74 7.72 -0.61
CA SER A 128 -7.00 6.94 -1.83
C SER A 128 -6.20 7.52 -3.01
N SER A 129 -5.15 6.82 -3.43
CA SER A 129 -4.40 7.15 -4.64
C SER A 129 -5.08 6.55 -5.86
N GLU A 130 -5.40 7.41 -6.83
CA GLU A 130 -5.99 7.10 -8.12
C GLU A 130 -5.13 6.09 -8.92
N PRO A 131 -5.73 5.11 -9.62
CA PRO A 131 -5.01 4.34 -10.61
C PRO A 131 -4.98 5.08 -11.94
N ILE A 132 -3.83 4.95 -12.61
CA ILE A 132 -3.60 5.49 -13.95
C ILE A 132 -4.33 4.59 -14.95
N VAL A 133 -5.27 5.18 -15.70
CA VAL A 133 -5.96 4.55 -16.83
C VAL A 133 -4.91 4.13 -17.87
N GLN A 134 -4.72 2.82 -18.04
CA GLN A 134 -4.06 2.26 -19.21
C GLN A 134 -5.10 2.11 -20.33
N ILE A 135 -5.00 2.95 -21.36
CA ILE A 135 -5.67 2.71 -22.63
C ILE A 135 -4.89 1.60 -23.35
N ASN A 136 -5.58 0.48 -23.59
CA ASN A 136 -5.06 -0.69 -24.30
C ASN A 136 -4.67 -0.34 -25.75
N ASN A 137 -3.54 -0.87 -26.21
CA ASN A 137 -3.54 -1.79 -27.34
C ASN A 137 -2.18 -2.51 -27.45
N SER A 138 -2.28 -3.83 -27.60
CA SER A 138 -1.31 -4.74 -28.22
C SER A 138 0.16 -4.35 -28.11
N ASP A 139 0.86 -4.93 -27.15
CA ASP A 139 1.84 -5.97 -27.49
C ASP A 139 2.34 -6.62 -26.20
N ILE A 140 2.37 -7.95 -26.25
CA ILE A 140 3.26 -8.74 -25.42
C ILE A 140 4.66 -8.24 -25.80
N ASP A 141 5.27 -7.40 -24.97
CA ASP A 141 6.70 -7.29 -24.99
C ASP A 141 7.28 -7.31 -23.59
N SER A 142 8.12 -8.31 -23.40
CA SER A 142 8.96 -8.51 -22.23
C SER A 142 10.13 -7.53 -22.33
N SER A 143 9.82 -6.24 -22.24
CA SER A 143 10.82 -5.17 -22.33
C SER A 143 10.77 -4.27 -21.08
N ASN A 144 11.90 -4.25 -20.38
CA ASN A 144 12.40 -3.18 -19.51
C ASN A 144 11.45 -1.98 -19.29
N SER A 145 10.59 -2.04 -18.26
CA SER A 145 10.18 -0.78 -17.63
C SER A 145 11.34 -0.31 -16.73
N ASN A 146 12.30 0.34 -17.37
CA ASN A 146 13.45 1.02 -16.76
C ASN A 146 13.04 2.27 -15.94
N SER A 147 11.75 2.46 -15.62
CA SER A 147 11.32 3.58 -14.81
C SER A 147 11.66 3.31 -13.35
N LYS A 148 12.67 4.03 -12.85
CA LYS A 148 13.00 4.04 -11.43
C LYS A 148 11.76 4.48 -10.66
N ARG A 149 11.40 3.73 -9.62
CA ARG A 149 10.30 4.07 -8.71
C ARG A 149 10.88 4.70 -7.46
N PHE A 150 10.09 5.58 -6.86
CA PHE A 150 10.55 6.43 -5.77
C PHE A 150 9.72 6.19 -4.52
N PHE A 151 10.42 6.14 -3.39
CA PHE A 151 9.87 5.84 -2.10
C PHE A 151 10.41 6.80 -1.05
N ILE A 152 9.68 6.94 0.06
CA ILE A 152 10.13 7.65 1.24
C ILE A 152 10.04 6.69 2.42
N ALA A 153 11.16 6.53 3.11
CA ALA A 153 11.24 5.85 4.38
C ALA A 153 11.10 6.87 5.51
N LEU A 154 10.22 6.58 6.47
CA LEU A 154 9.93 7.42 7.63
C LEU A 154 10.03 6.60 8.91
N GLY A 155 10.77 7.09 9.91
CA GLY A 155 10.89 6.44 11.20
C GLY A 155 11.54 7.35 12.25
N PRO A 156 11.60 6.89 13.52
CA PRO A 156 12.25 7.64 14.57
C PRO A 156 13.74 7.77 14.29
N TRP A 157 14.34 8.89 14.68
CA TRP A 157 15.77 9.13 14.48
C TRP A 157 16.65 8.06 15.13
N SER A 158 16.26 7.49 16.27
CA SER A 158 17.00 6.39 16.91
C SER A 158 17.25 5.22 15.95
N ASN A 159 16.29 4.93 15.06
CA ASN A 159 16.40 3.86 14.10
C ASN A 159 17.25 4.29 12.91
N TRP A 160 17.15 5.56 12.48
CA TRP A 160 18.05 6.12 11.48
C TRP A 160 19.50 6.15 11.95
N GLU A 161 19.76 6.69 13.13
CA GLU A 161 21.08 6.74 13.75
C GLU A 161 21.70 5.35 13.89
N HIS A 162 20.92 4.37 14.36
CA HIS A 162 21.41 2.99 14.42
C HIS A 162 21.78 2.48 13.03
N THR A 163 20.92 2.71 12.04
CA THR A 163 21.14 2.26 10.68
C THR A 163 22.38 2.91 10.04
N LEU A 164 22.57 4.21 10.24
CA LEU A 164 23.71 4.97 9.71
C LEU A 164 25.04 4.49 10.31
N ASN A 165 25.03 4.03 11.56
CA ASN A 165 26.22 3.60 12.28
C ASN A 165 26.55 2.10 12.12
N ASN A 166 25.66 1.31 11.52
CA ASN A 166 25.80 -0.15 11.42
C ASN A 166 25.61 -0.61 9.97
N PRO A 167 26.65 -0.64 9.12
CA PRO A 167 26.54 -1.13 7.76
C PRO A 167 26.31 -2.66 7.70
N PRO A 168 25.65 -3.19 6.65
CA PRO A 168 25.06 -2.48 5.53
C PRO A 168 23.86 -1.63 5.96
N PHE A 169 23.58 -0.55 5.23
CA PHE A 169 22.47 0.35 5.52
C PHE A 169 21.15 -0.41 5.31
N ARG A 170 20.42 -0.69 6.39
CA ARG A 170 19.18 -1.49 6.38
C ARG A 170 17.98 -0.66 6.79
N TRP A 171 16.85 -0.82 6.13
CA TRP A 171 15.58 -0.29 6.62
C TRP A 171 14.53 -1.40 6.67
N GLY A 172 13.55 -1.26 7.56
CA GLY A 172 12.55 -2.28 7.80
C GLY A 172 11.16 -1.71 8.01
N VAL A 173 10.16 -2.50 7.65
CA VAL A 173 8.75 -2.14 7.81
C VAL A 173 8.03 -3.09 8.74
N ASN A 174 7.07 -2.54 9.48
CA ASN A 174 6.30 -3.28 10.47
C ASN A 174 5.21 -4.11 9.75
N PRO A 175 5.14 -5.45 9.98
CA PRO A 175 4.21 -6.34 9.29
C PRO A 175 2.75 -6.13 9.70
N SER A 176 2.48 -5.52 10.85
CA SER A 176 1.12 -5.20 11.31
C SER A 176 0.49 -4.05 10.52
N SER A 177 1.27 -3.32 9.72
CA SER A 177 0.78 -2.24 8.87
C SER A 177 0.63 -2.74 7.42
N ALA A 178 -0.61 -3.09 7.05
CA ALA A 178 -0.92 -3.61 5.72
C ALA A 178 -0.50 -2.65 4.59
N SER A 179 -0.54 -1.33 4.84
CA SER A 179 -0.05 -0.31 3.92
C SER A 179 1.45 -0.46 3.65
N ASN A 180 2.25 -0.52 4.71
CA ASN A 180 3.70 -0.66 4.63
C ASN A 180 4.11 -1.99 3.99
N VAL A 181 3.42 -3.09 4.32
CA VAL A 181 3.65 -4.40 3.69
C VAL A 181 3.32 -4.34 2.20
N GLY A 182 2.20 -3.69 1.84
CA GLY A 182 1.82 -3.52 0.44
C GLY A 182 2.85 -2.73 -0.37
N VAL A 183 3.42 -1.67 0.22
CA VAL A 183 4.49 -0.87 -0.40
C VAL A 183 5.80 -1.65 -0.47
N PHE A 184 6.16 -2.38 0.59
CA PHE A 184 7.34 -3.24 0.62
C PHE A 184 7.30 -4.33 -0.45
N ASN A 185 6.16 -5.02 -0.60
CA ASN A 185 5.98 -6.05 -1.62
C ASN A 185 6.09 -5.50 -3.06
N ALA A 186 5.86 -4.20 -3.24
CA ALA A 186 6.05 -3.54 -4.52
C ALA A 186 7.50 -3.13 -4.78
N LEU A 187 8.36 -3.06 -3.75
CA LEU A 187 9.76 -2.65 -3.83
C LEU A 187 10.57 -3.64 -4.70
N ARG A 188 11.51 -3.11 -5.49
CA ARG A 188 12.44 -3.90 -6.31
C ARG A 188 13.86 -3.39 -6.14
N HIS A 189 14.82 -4.25 -6.46
CA HIS A 189 16.21 -3.85 -6.62
C HIS A 189 16.31 -2.68 -7.61
N GLY A 190 17.07 -1.65 -7.26
CA GLY A 190 17.28 -0.45 -8.08
C GLY A 190 16.29 0.69 -7.84
N ASP A 191 15.22 0.47 -7.08
CA ASP A 191 14.32 1.55 -6.67
C ASP A 191 15.02 2.59 -5.79
N ILE A 192 14.53 3.83 -5.81
CA ILE A 192 15.10 4.96 -5.09
C ILE A 192 14.31 5.23 -3.81
N VAL A 193 15.01 5.38 -2.69
CA VAL A 193 14.41 5.62 -1.38
C VAL A 193 15.00 6.88 -0.77
N TYR A 194 14.15 7.86 -0.48
CA TYR A 194 14.48 9.05 0.29
C TYR A 194 14.32 8.78 1.79
N TYR A 195 15.17 9.40 2.61
CA TYR A 195 15.16 9.23 4.06
C TYR A 195 14.63 10.49 4.71
N TYR A 196 13.59 10.35 5.53
CA TYR A 196 12.94 11.47 6.19
C TYR A 196 13.36 11.61 7.65
N ALA A 197 13.69 12.83 8.03
CA ALA A 197 13.93 13.24 9.42
C ALA A 197 12.67 13.88 10.01
N ASN A 198 12.13 13.27 11.06
CA ASN A 198 11.08 13.87 11.88
C ASN A 198 11.68 14.81 12.95
N GLN A 199 10.81 15.41 13.77
CA GLN A 199 11.20 16.33 14.86
C GLN A 199 11.02 15.71 16.25
N ASP A 200 10.69 14.42 16.32
CA ASP A 200 10.49 13.70 17.57
C ASP A 200 11.85 13.44 18.23
N ASN A 201 11.93 13.44 19.56
CA ASN A 201 13.19 13.14 20.26
C ASN A 201 13.47 11.62 20.31
N PRO A 202 14.73 11.17 20.21
CA PRO A 202 15.91 11.98 19.86
C PRO A 202 15.82 12.48 18.42
N ARG A 203 16.42 13.65 18.12
CA ARG A 203 16.45 14.24 16.77
C ARG A 203 17.84 14.79 16.44
N GLN A 204 18.23 14.68 15.18
CA GLN A 204 19.46 15.28 14.65
C GLN A 204 19.25 16.69 14.09
N PHE A 205 18.08 16.91 13.50
CA PHE A 205 17.75 18.13 12.77
C PHE A 205 16.79 18.99 13.58
N SER A 206 16.90 20.31 13.47
CA SER A 206 15.93 21.23 14.10
C SER A 206 14.64 21.34 13.27
N LYS A 207 14.70 20.98 11.99
CA LYS A 207 13.59 21.04 11.04
C LYS A 207 13.25 19.65 10.48
N ARG A 208 12.03 19.52 9.98
CA ARG A 208 11.60 18.36 9.17
C ARG A 208 12.18 18.48 7.77
N GLY A 209 12.54 17.36 7.17
CA GLY A 209 13.04 17.33 5.80
C GLY A 209 13.57 15.97 5.39
N LEU A 210 14.01 15.87 4.15
CA LEU A 210 14.71 14.68 3.67
C LEU A 210 16.21 14.89 3.89
N PHE A 211 16.85 13.92 4.53
CA PHE A 211 18.27 13.99 4.88
C PHE A 211 19.15 13.06 4.04
N GLY A 212 18.56 12.29 3.14
CA GLY A 212 19.32 11.53 2.18
C GLY A 212 18.46 10.79 1.18
N VAL A 213 19.14 10.13 0.26
CA VAL A 213 18.55 9.28 -0.77
C VAL A 213 19.52 8.13 -1.10
N GLY A 214 18.96 6.98 -1.42
CA GLY A 214 19.73 5.82 -1.83
C GLY A 214 18.97 4.87 -2.74
N LYS A 215 19.66 3.83 -3.19
CA LYS A 215 19.16 2.82 -4.11
C LYS A 215 19.01 1.48 -3.40
N VAL A 216 17.89 0.81 -3.57
CA VAL A 216 17.67 -0.53 -2.99
C VAL A 216 18.61 -1.54 -3.64
N THR A 217 19.37 -2.29 -2.83
CA THR A 217 20.32 -3.31 -3.29
C THR A 217 19.96 -4.72 -2.87
N ARG A 218 19.09 -4.88 -1.87
CA ARG A 218 18.63 -6.20 -1.41
C ARG A 218 17.30 -6.08 -0.69
N ILE A 219 16.44 -7.09 -0.81
CA ILE A 219 15.15 -7.18 -0.14
C ILE A 219 15.04 -8.59 0.47
N TYR A 220 14.61 -8.69 1.73
CA TYR A 220 14.54 -9.96 2.45
C TYR A 220 13.61 -9.87 3.67
N ASP A 221 13.21 -11.04 4.17
CA ASP A 221 12.51 -11.17 5.46
C ASP A 221 13.50 -11.59 6.54
N GLU A 222 13.30 -11.08 7.76
CA GLU A 222 14.12 -11.37 8.93
C GLU A 222 13.24 -11.76 10.13
N GLU A 223 13.56 -12.86 10.78
CA GLU A 223 12.72 -13.51 11.81
C GLU A 223 13.42 -13.59 13.17
N HIS A 224 14.72 -13.30 13.23
CA HIS A 224 15.57 -13.64 14.36
C HIS A 224 16.40 -12.45 14.86
N GLU A 225 16.91 -11.62 13.96
CA GLU A 225 17.78 -10.50 14.31
C GLU A 225 16.98 -9.29 14.83
N ARG A 226 17.06 -9.03 16.14
CA ARG A 226 16.61 -7.76 16.76
C ARG A 226 17.62 -6.67 16.43
N TYR A 227 17.41 -5.96 15.34
CA TYR A 227 18.39 -5.04 14.78
C TYR A 227 18.26 -3.64 15.36
N TRP A 228 17.06 -3.04 15.29
CA TRP A 228 16.84 -1.68 15.77
C TRP A 228 16.78 -1.59 17.31
N PRO A 229 17.08 -0.42 17.90
CA PRO A 229 17.08 -0.25 19.35
C PRO A 229 15.76 -0.65 20.02
N ASP A 230 14.63 -0.34 19.40
CA ASP A 230 13.31 -0.68 19.95
C ASP A 230 12.99 -2.18 19.87
N GLU A 231 13.51 -2.90 18.87
CA GLU A 231 13.45 -4.37 18.81
C GLU A 231 14.28 -5.01 19.94
N LYS A 232 15.48 -4.46 20.20
CA LYS A 232 16.35 -4.93 21.29
C LYS A 232 15.73 -4.70 22.67
N LEU A 233 15.09 -3.54 22.85
CA LEU A 233 14.41 -3.20 24.11
C LEU A 233 13.17 -4.05 24.37
N LYS A 234 12.39 -4.37 23.33
CA LYS A 234 11.17 -5.20 23.45
C LYS A 234 11.44 -6.69 23.37
N ASP A 235 12.68 -7.08 23.08
CA ASP A 235 13.07 -8.46 22.85
C ASP A 235 12.25 -9.15 21.75
N GLU A 236 11.94 -8.42 20.68
CA GLU A 236 11.06 -8.87 19.60
C GLU A 236 11.51 -8.32 18.24
N VAL A 237 11.39 -9.11 17.17
CA VAL A 237 11.56 -8.63 15.79
C VAL A 237 10.27 -7.93 15.35
N ILE A 238 10.31 -6.59 15.32
CA ILE A 238 9.16 -5.73 15.00
C ILE A 238 9.12 -5.41 13.50
N TYR A 239 10.29 -5.31 12.86
CA TYR A 239 10.48 -4.87 11.49
C TYR A 239 11.03 -6.01 10.65
N LYS A 240 10.19 -7.01 10.44
CA LYS A 240 10.53 -8.26 9.75
C LYS A 240 10.86 -8.09 8.27
N HIS A 241 10.14 -7.23 7.57
CA HIS A 241 10.32 -7.01 6.14
C HIS A 241 11.41 -5.95 5.93
N ARG A 242 12.58 -6.35 5.43
CA ARG A 242 13.80 -5.52 5.39
C ARG A 242 14.36 -5.37 4.00
N PHE A 243 15.09 -4.28 3.80
CA PHE A 243 15.84 -4.04 2.59
C PHE A 243 17.15 -3.30 2.88
N GLU A 244 18.17 -3.56 2.06
CA GLU A 244 19.45 -2.86 2.09
C GLU A 244 19.45 -1.73 1.07
N ILE A 245 20.14 -0.64 1.41
CA ILE A 245 20.19 0.58 0.63
C ILE A 245 21.65 0.97 0.41
N GLU A 246 22.02 1.22 -0.83
CA GLU A 246 23.25 1.92 -1.18
C GLU A 246 22.95 3.43 -1.17
N SER A 247 23.45 4.15 -0.16
CA SER A 247 23.23 5.61 -0.08
C SER A 247 23.94 6.34 -1.22
N LEU A 248 23.20 7.21 -1.90
CA LEU A 248 23.70 8.11 -2.94
C LEU A 248 24.08 9.47 -2.34
N LYS A 249 23.28 9.96 -1.38
CA LYS A 249 23.53 11.20 -0.64
C LYS A 249 23.02 11.09 0.78
N LEU A 250 23.80 11.65 1.71
CA LEU A 250 23.43 11.88 3.09
C LEU A 250 23.87 13.28 3.49
N VAL A 251 23.03 13.99 4.23
CA VAL A 251 23.35 15.30 4.78
C VAL A 251 23.33 15.25 6.30
N LYS A 252 24.05 16.17 6.94
CA LYS A 252 24.24 16.17 8.41
C LYS A 252 23.76 17.45 9.08
N THR A 253 23.42 18.48 8.30
CA THR A 253 23.05 19.81 8.79
C THR A 253 21.69 20.26 8.27
N ASP A 254 21.01 21.12 9.02
CA ASP A 254 19.68 21.66 8.64
C ASP A 254 19.70 22.45 7.32
N SER A 255 20.82 23.10 7.00
CA SER A 255 20.96 23.90 5.77
C SER A 255 20.99 23.06 4.50
N GLU A 256 21.31 21.77 4.63
CA GLU A 256 21.42 20.85 3.51
C GLU A 256 20.18 19.96 3.36
N LEU A 257 19.21 20.03 4.27
CA LEU A 257 17.97 19.25 4.16
C LEU A 257 17.21 19.64 2.89
N LEU A 258 16.68 18.66 2.17
CA LEU A 258 15.62 18.97 1.23
C LEU A 258 14.37 19.35 2.02
N PRO A 259 13.72 20.47 1.67
CA PRO A 259 12.47 20.84 2.30
C PRO A 259 11.40 19.77 2.02
N TRP A 260 10.51 19.60 2.99
CA TRP A 260 9.32 18.77 2.77
C TRP A 260 8.44 19.39 1.69
N ILE A 261 7.88 18.55 0.83
CA ILE A 261 6.94 18.94 -0.23
C ILE A 261 5.55 18.50 0.21
N ASP A 262 4.59 19.42 0.19
CA ASP A 262 3.20 19.13 0.53
C ASP A 262 2.63 18.09 -0.46
N GLY A 263 1.87 17.12 0.07
CA GLY A 263 1.35 16.00 -0.71
C GLY A 263 2.26 14.76 -0.75
N LEU A 264 3.48 14.83 -0.20
CA LEU A 264 4.27 13.62 0.02
C LEU A 264 3.64 12.74 1.12
N PRO A 265 3.75 11.40 0.98
CA PRO A 265 3.15 10.48 1.96
C PRO A 265 3.89 10.54 3.30
N PHE A 266 3.13 10.69 4.39
CA PHE A 266 3.66 10.96 5.73
C PHE A 266 3.50 9.79 6.73
N THR A 267 3.16 8.59 6.26
CA THR A 267 2.94 7.45 7.15
C THR A 267 4.27 6.82 7.60
N LYS A 268 4.40 6.49 8.89
CA LYS A 268 5.61 5.83 9.42
C LYS A 268 5.83 4.48 8.71
N GLY A 269 7.07 4.22 8.28
CA GLY A 269 7.48 3.00 7.58
C GLY A 269 8.07 3.30 6.20
N LEU A 270 7.42 2.81 5.14
CA LEU A 270 7.84 2.97 3.75
C LEU A 270 6.63 3.35 2.90
N ASN A 271 6.77 4.39 2.08
CA ASN A 271 5.70 4.91 1.26
C ASN A 271 6.18 5.08 -0.18
N ARG A 272 5.30 4.80 -1.14
CA ARG A 272 5.56 5.07 -2.55
C ARG A 272 5.19 6.52 -2.88
N VAL A 273 6.07 7.22 -3.61
CA VAL A 273 5.75 8.51 -4.22
C VAL A 273 5.10 8.22 -5.57
N ALA A 274 3.77 8.24 -5.61
CA ALA A 274 3.00 7.90 -6.80
C ALA A 274 2.51 9.13 -7.58
N ASN A 275 2.34 10.28 -6.91
CA ASN A 275 1.90 11.50 -7.55
C ASN A 275 3.05 12.11 -8.37
N GLU A 276 2.86 12.26 -9.68
CA GLU A 276 3.90 12.67 -10.63
C GLU A 276 4.38 14.11 -10.40
N GLU A 277 3.48 15.01 -10.00
CA GLU A 277 3.81 16.42 -9.76
C GLU A 277 4.73 16.56 -8.54
N THR A 278 4.36 15.95 -7.41
CA THR A 278 5.19 15.92 -6.20
C THR A 278 6.50 15.18 -6.42
N LEU A 279 6.50 14.11 -7.22
CA LEU A 279 7.73 13.40 -7.60
C LEU A 279 8.65 14.30 -8.43
N LYS A 280 8.11 15.00 -9.42
CA LYS A 280 8.89 15.93 -10.25
C LYS A 280 9.50 17.03 -9.39
N GLN A 281 8.72 17.63 -8.49
CA GLN A 281 9.24 18.64 -7.54
C GLN A 281 10.34 18.06 -6.63
N LEU A 282 10.19 16.81 -6.18
CA LEU A 282 11.19 16.13 -5.36
C LEU A 282 12.50 15.91 -6.12
N ILE A 283 12.43 15.46 -7.36
CA ILE A 283 13.59 15.29 -8.24
C ILE A 283 14.24 16.66 -8.52
N ASP A 284 13.46 17.66 -8.92
CA ASP A 284 13.96 19.01 -9.19
C ASP A 284 14.68 19.61 -7.97
N ASN A 285 14.15 19.41 -6.76
CA ASN A 285 14.78 19.86 -5.52
C ASN A 285 16.07 19.09 -5.23
N THR A 286 16.07 17.79 -5.49
CA THR A 286 17.24 16.92 -5.33
C THR A 286 18.37 17.35 -6.26
N GLU A 287 18.07 17.59 -7.54
CA GLU A 287 19.04 18.08 -8.52
C GLU A 287 19.55 19.48 -8.15
N LYS A 288 18.67 20.41 -7.76
CA LYS A 288 19.05 21.80 -7.44
C LYS A 288 19.86 21.93 -6.16
N ILE A 289 19.51 21.18 -5.11
CA ILE A 289 20.09 21.36 -3.77
C ILE A 289 21.22 20.35 -3.52
N TRP A 290 21.08 19.11 -3.98
CA TRP A 290 22.07 18.05 -3.77
C TRP A 290 22.97 17.78 -4.98
N ASN A 291 22.60 18.25 -6.18
CA ASN A 291 23.37 18.13 -7.42
C ASN A 291 23.70 16.67 -7.76
N ILE A 292 22.69 15.80 -7.68
CA ILE A 292 22.74 14.35 -7.99
C ILE A 292 21.52 13.90 -8.77
#